data_AF-A0A3M1P8Y8-F1
#
_entry.id   AF-A0A3M1P8Y8-F1
#
_cell.length_a   1.000
_cell.length_b   1.000
_cell.length_c   1.000
_cell.angle_alpha   90.00
_cell.angle_beta   90.00
_cell.angle_gamma   90.00
#
_symmetry.space_group_name_H-M   'P 1'
#
loop_
_entity.id
_entity.type
_entity.pdbx_description
1 polymer ?
#
loop_
_entity_poly.entity_id
_entity_poly.type
_entity_poly.pdbx_seq_one_letter_code
_entity_poly.pdbx_strand_id
1 'polypeptide(L)'
;IPGNRLNLGTVEQTKLEVLFVDWLLLQNPRETFGDRLCLPGQRFPGLGLARELLQVIEYFCRQLDFYAILAIPGHYHNALIFSRYFRYIDAVSEGRLQALRRDLSAYPLAVASWAVELNCVRRHPSGETFKWYLDWQLLPVRTELEAHFSNKGYRSEVARVEQNNRFFLDRERFERERLKIPKLEEVVI
;
A
#
# COMPACT_ATOMS: atom_id res chain seq x y z
N ILE A 1 6.11 10.52 8.83
CA ILE A 1 5.23 11.56 9.42
C ILE A 1 5.65 11.79 10.87
N PRO A 2 6.42 12.84 11.19
CA PRO A 2 6.72 13.22 12.56
C PRO A 2 5.45 13.72 13.26
N GLY A 3 5.18 13.26 14.50
CA GLY A 3 4.15 13.85 15.36
C GLY A 3 2.79 13.14 15.44
N ASN A 4 2.55 12.07 14.67
CA ASN A 4 1.32 11.28 14.86
C ASN A 4 1.44 10.43 16.13
N ARG A 5 0.71 10.81 17.19
CA ARG A 5 0.47 9.92 18.34
C ARG A 5 -0.41 8.77 17.88
N LEU A 6 0.15 7.56 17.91
CA LEU A 6 -0.53 6.31 17.61
C LEU A 6 -1.36 5.91 18.84
N ASN A 7 -2.68 5.79 18.69
CA ASN A 7 -3.56 5.27 19.74
C ASN A 7 -4.14 3.92 19.28
N LEU A 8 -3.36 2.86 19.51
CA LEU A 8 -3.79 1.47 19.33
C LEU A 8 -4.46 1.07 20.65
N GLY A 9 -5.73 1.46 20.80
CA GLY A 9 -6.49 1.45 22.06
C GLY A 9 -6.80 0.08 22.69
N THR A 10 -5.82 -0.81 22.80
CA THR A 10 -5.98 -2.16 23.35
C THR A 10 -4.77 -2.68 24.12
N VAL A 11 -3.71 -1.92 24.28
CA VAL A 11 -2.53 -2.36 25.05
C VAL A 11 -2.37 -1.45 26.27
N GLU A 12 -2.33 -2.04 27.47
CA GLU A 12 -1.98 -1.34 28.72
C GLU A 12 -0.52 -0.79 28.70
N GLN A 13 0.21 -1.02 27.61
CA GLN A 13 1.55 -0.50 27.38
C GLN A 13 1.49 0.91 26.80
N THR A 14 2.22 1.81 27.46
CA THR A 14 2.44 3.18 27.02
C THR A 14 3.44 3.30 25.86
N LYS A 15 4.08 2.18 25.46
CA LYS A 15 5.07 2.11 24.38
C LYS A 15 4.96 0.74 23.67
N LEU A 16 4.92 0.76 22.34
CA LEU A 16 4.96 -0.44 21.50
C LEU A 16 6.30 -0.53 20.80
N GLU A 17 7.00 -1.64 20.94
CA GLU A 17 8.23 -1.91 20.19
C GLU A 17 7.87 -2.58 18.86
N VAL A 18 8.33 -1.98 17.77
CA VAL A 18 7.95 -2.36 16.41
C VAL A 18 9.18 -2.36 15.52
N LEU A 19 9.20 -3.27 14.54
CA LEU A 19 10.21 -3.25 13.49
C LEU A 19 9.70 -2.35 12.35
N PHE A 20 10.36 -1.20 12.15
CA PHE A 20 10.08 -0.34 11.01
C PHE A 20 10.91 -0.76 9.79
N VAL A 21 10.22 -1.11 8.71
CA VAL A 21 10.80 -1.39 7.40
C VAL A 21 10.68 -0.13 6.55
N ASP A 22 11.77 0.62 6.46
CA ASP A 22 11.81 1.87 5.69
C ASP A 22 11.80 1.61 4.18
N TRP A 23 12.59 0.64 3.72
CA TRP A 23 12.67 0.26 2.32
C TRP A 23 12.96 -1.23 2.13
N LEU A 24 12.23 -1.87 1.21
CA LEU A 24 12.43 -3.28 0.86
C LEU A 24 12.32 -3.46 -0.66
N LEU A 25 13.42 -3.89 -1.28
CA LEU A 25 13.49 -4.09 -2.73
C LEU A 25 13.47 -5.59 -3.06
N LEU A 26 12.36 -6.05 -3.65
CA LEU A 26 12.18 -7.45 -4.07
C LEU A 26 12.10 -7.54 -5.59
N GLN A 27 13.24 -7.43 -6.26
CA GLN A 27 13.32 -7.48 -7.73
C GLN A 27 14.37 -8.49 -8.19
N ASN A 28 14.14 -9.13 -9.33
CA ASN A 28 15.07 -10.06 -9.96
C ASN A 28 15.85 -9.35 -11.09
N PRO A 29 17.10 -8.91 -10.85
CA PRO A 29 17.88 -8.18 -11.85
C PRO A 29 18.33 -9.04 -13.04
N ARG A 30 18.11 -10.37 -13.00
CA ARG A 30 18.41 -11.28 -14.10
C ARG A 30 17.26 -11.45 -15.09
N GLU A 31 16.09 -10.87 -14.79
CA GLU A 31 14.91 -10.94 -15.65
C GLU A 31 14.62 -9.60 -16.33
N THR A 32 13.94 -9.68 -17.47
CA THR A 32 13.38 -8.54 -18.17
C THR A 32 11.85 -8.58 -18.09
N PHE A 33 11.20 -7.43 -18.27
CA PHE A 33 9.74 -7.37 -18.20
C PHE A 33 9.05 -8.00 -19.42
N GLY A 34 9.75 -8.11 -20.57
CA GLY A 34 9.13 -8.43 -21.85
C GLY A 34 8.06 -7.39 -22.19
N ASP A 35 6.86 -7.84 -22.56
CA ASP A 35 5.72 -6.96 -22.87
C ASP A 35 4.98 -6.43 -21.61
N ARG A 36 5.40 -6.85 -20.41
CA ARG A 36 4.75 -6.43 -19.16
C ARG A 36 5.15 -5.00 -18.82
N LEU A 37 4.18 -4.19 -18.41
CA LEU A 37 4.44 -2.87 -17.86
C LEU A 37 5.06 -3.01 -16.47
N CYS A 38 6.17 -2.31 -16.21
CA CYS A 38 6.74 -2.20 -14.88
C CYS A 38 5.78 -1.47 -13.93
N LEU A 39 5.89 -1.71 -12.62
CA LEU A 39 5.20 -0.88 -11.63
C LEU A 39 6.00 0.41 -11.38
N PRO A 40 5.36 1.51 -10.93
CA PRO A 40 6.07 2.70 -10.48
C PRO A 40 7.23 2.35 -9.52
N GLY A 41 8.42 2.89 -9.76
CA GLY A 41 9.61 2.61 -8.95
C GLY A 41 10.28 1.24 -9.18
N GLN A 42 9.73 0.36 -10.03
CA GLN A 42 10.41 -0.89 -10.39
C GLN A 42 11.45 -0.69 -11.50
N ARG A 43 12.63 -1.30 -11.31
CA ARG A 43 13.71 -1.36 -12.31
C ARG A 43 13.81 -2.73 -12.96
N PHE A 44 13.44 -3.78 -12.25
CA PHE A 44 13.40 -5.17 -12.70
C PHE A 44 12.11 -5.86 -12.22
N PRO A 45 11.71 -6.98 -12.86
CA PRO A 45 10.54 -7.76 -12.44
C PRO A 45 10.59 -8.15 -10.96
N GLY A 46 9.42 -8.23 -10.33
CA GLY A 46 9.32 -8.59 -8.92
C GLY A 46 9.83 -10.01 -8.65
N LEU A 47 10.54 -10.19 -7.53
CA LEU A 47 11.13 -11.48 -7.15
C LEU A 47 10.09 -12.55 -6.75
N GLY A 48 8.85 -12.14 -6.45
CA GLY A 48 7.77 -13.04 -6.04
C GLY A 48 7.88 -13.56 -4.59
N LEU A 49 8.97 -13.27 -3.87
CA LEU A 49 9.27 -13.79 -2.54
C LEU A 49 8.79 -12.93 -1.37
N ALA A 50 7.78 -12.08 -1.58
CA ALA A 50 7.32 -11.15 -0.56
C ALA A 50 6.77 -11.88 0.67
N ARG A 51 6.06 -13.00 0.47
CA ARG A 51 5.46 -13.77 1.56
C ARG A 51 6.53 -14.44 2.41
N GLU A 52 7.49 -15.10 1.76
CA GLU A 52 8.58 -15.84 2.37
C GLU A 52 9.45 -14.89 3.19
N LEU A 53 9.78 -13.72 2.63
CA LEU A 53 10.55 -12.71 3.34
C LEU A 53 9.78 -12.16 4.55
N LEU A 54 8.49 -11.87 4.41
CA LEU A 54 7.67 -11.43 5.55
C LEU A 54 7.62 -12.50 6.65
N GLN A 55 7.54 -13.80 6.33
CA GLN A 55 7.58 -14.87 7.33
C GLN A 55 8.90 -14.91 8.09
N VAL A 56 10.04 -14.70 7.42
CA VAL A 56 11.35 -14.61 8.07
C VAL A 56 11.41 -13.40 9.01
N ILE A 57 10.95 -12.24 8.55
CA ILE A 57 10.92 -11.02 9.35
C ILE A 57 10.00 -11.21 10.57
N GLU A 58 8.80 -11.75 10.37
CA GLU A 58 7.82 -12.05 11.42
C GLU A 58 8.39 -13.03 12.45
N TYR A 59 9.15 -14.04 12.03
CA TYR A 59 9.86 -14.95 12.93
C TYR A 59 10.83 -14.18 13.84
N PHE A 60 11.70 -13.33 13.27
CA PHE A 60 12.62 -12.52 14.08
C PHE A 60 11.89 -11.54 14.98
N CYS A 61 10.79 -10.94 14.52
CA CYS A 61 9.96 -10.09 15.37
C CYS A 61 9.44 -10.84 16.61
N ARG A 62 9.01 -12.10 16.45
CA ARG A 62 8.60 -12.93 17.60
C ARG A 62 9.74 -13.24 18.56
N GLN A 63 10.94 -13.51 18.03
CA GLN A 63 12.13 -13.81 18.85
C GLN A 63 12.64 -12.60 19.62
N LEU A 64 12.52 -11.40 19.04
CA LEU A 64 13.00 -10.13 19.61
C LEU A 64 11.93 -9.35 20.37
N ASP A 65 10.77 -9.97 20.60
CA ASP A 65 9.62 -9.37 21.29
C ASP A 65 9.05 -8.08 20.67
N PHE A 66 9.15 -7.95 19.34
CA PHE A 66 8.46 -6.90 18.60
C PHE A 66 6.96 -7.23 18.45
N TYR A 67 6.13 -6.21 18.61
CA TYR A 67 4.67 -6.31 18.53
C TYR A 67 4.16 -6.34 17.09
N ALA A 68 4.87 -5.65 16.19
CA ALA A 68 4.45 -5.50 14.81
C ALA A 68 5.60 -5.15 13.86
N ILE A 69 5.33 -5.32 12.57
CA ILE A 69 6.11 -4.77 11.48
C ILE A 69 5.37 -3.54 10.95
N LEU A 70 6.07 -2.41 10.85
CA LEU A 70 5.57 -1.16 10.28
C LEU A 70 6.19 -0.89 8.92
N ALA A 71 5.39 -0.37 7.99
CA ALA A 71 5.86 0.11 6.71
C ALA A 71 5.02 1.31 6.25
N ILE A 72 5.58 2.13 5.36
CA ILE A 72 4.85 3.17 4.65
C ILE A 72 4.89 2.84 3.16
N PRO A 73 3.78 2.38 2.54
CA PRO A 73 3.79 2.04 1.13
C PRO A 73 3.93 3.30 0.26
N GLY A 74 5.08 3.43 -0.41
CA GLY A 74 5.38 4.58 -1.28
C GLY A 74 4.47 4.68 -2.52
N HIS A 75 3.85 3.59 -2.94
CA HIS A 75 3.01 3.52 -4.14
C HIS A 75 1.72 2.72 -3.90
N TYR A 76 0.73 2.93 -4.77
CA TYR A 76 -0.55 2.21 -4.74
C TYR A 76 -0.41 0.68 -4.76
N HIS A 77 0.41 0.13 -5.67
CA HIS A 77 0.64 -1.32 -5.72
C HIS A 77 1.26 -1.86 -4.44
N ASN A 78 2.16 -1.12 -3.79
CA ASN A 78 2.76 -1.55 -2.52
C ASN A 78 1.65 -1.69 -1.47
N ALA A 79 0.84 -0.65 -1.29
CA ALA A 79 -0.27 -0.67 -0.34
C ALA A 79 -1.25 -1.82 -0.62
N LEU A 80 -1.56 -2.07 -1.89
CA LEU A 80 -2.50 -3.11 -2.30
C LEU A 80 -1.93 -4.53 -2.17
N ILE A 81 -0.69 -4.78 -2.61
CA ILE A 81 -0.03 -6.09 -2.48
C ILE A 81 0.10 -6.45 -1.00
N PHE A 82 0.57 -5.51 -0.18
CA PHE A 82 0.78 -5.73 1.24
C PHE A 82 -0.51 -5.74 2.06
N SER A 83 -1.64 -5.21 1.55
CA SER A 83 -2.95 -5.25 2.24
C SER A 83 -3.47 -6.66 2.59
N ARG A 84 -2.86 -7.70 2.04
CA ARG A 84 -3.11 -9.10 2.42
C ARG A 84 -2.60 -9.44 3.83
N TYR A 85 -1.60 -8.71 4.30
CA TYR A 85 -0.91 -8.95 5.58
C TYR A 85 -1.00 -7.72 6.48
N PHE A 86 -0.84 -6.53 5.89
CA PHE A 86 -0.83 -5.27 6.59
C PHE A 86 -2.20 -4.59 6.56
N ARG A 87 -2.47 -3.77 7.56
CA ARG A 87 -3.61 -2.84 7.63
C ARG A 87 -3.11 -1.43 7.89
N TYR A 88 -3.73 -0.42 7.30
CA TYR A 88 -3.46 0.95 7.73
C TYR A 88 -3.96 1.15 9.17
N ILE A 89 -3.14 1.81 9.98
CA ILE A 89 -3.50 2.13 11.37
C ILE A 89 -4.68 3.10 11.38
N ASP A 90 -4.67 4.10 10.49
CA ASP A 90 -5.79 4.99 10.29
C ASP A 90 -6.88 4.33 9.44
N ALA A 91 -8.10 4.27 9.99
CA ALA A 91 -9.26 3.69 9.31
C ALA A 91 -9.66 4.47 8.06
N VAL A 92 -9.40 5.79 8.02
CA VAL A 92 -9.68 6.60 6.82
C VAL A 92 -8.74 6.23 5.68
N SER A 93 -7.46 6.05 5.97
CA SER A 93 -6.47 5.52 5.03
C SER A 93 -6.81 4.11 4.55
N GLU A 94 -7.21 3.20 5.44
CA GLU A 94 -7.63 1.84 5.04
C GLU A 94 -8.87 1.88 4.12
N GLY A 95 -9.91 2.63 4.51
CA GLY A 95 -11.14 2.75 3.72
C GLY A 95 -10.91 3.38 2.35
N ARG A 96 -10.00 4.37 2.24
CA ARG A 96 -9.60 4.94 0.95
C ARG A 96 -8.90 3.92 0.05
N LEU A 97 -7.99 3.11 0.58
CA LEU A 97 -7.34 2.04 -0.19
C LEU A 97 -8.38 1.03 -0.69
N GLN A 98 -9.33 0.63 0.17
CA GLN A 98 -10.38 -0.31 -0.19
C GLN A 98 -11.30 0.25 -1.29
N ALA A 99 -11.66 1.53 -1.24
CA ALA A 99 -12.43 2.20 -2.29
C ALA A 99 -11.66 2.25 -3.61
N LEU A 100 -10.37 2.61 -3.59
CA LEU A 100 -9.51 2.58 -4.79
C LEU A 100 -9.42 1.18 -5.38
N ARG A 101 -9.20 0.16 -4.55
CA ARG A 101 -9.15 -1.26 -4.98
C ARG A 101 -10.44 -1.66 -5.68
N ARG A 102 -11.59 -1.33 -5.10
CA ARG A 102 -12.91 -1.62 -5.67
C ARG A 102 -13.10 -0.92 -7.01
N ASP A 103 -12.87 0.39 -7.05
CA ASP A 103 -13.20 1.22 -8.20
C ASP A 103 -12.19 1.09 -9.37
N LEU A 104 -10.96 0.65 -9.08
CA LEU A 104 -9.92 0.39 -10.09
C LEU A 104 -9.76 -1.10 -10.43
N SER A 105 -10.59 -1.98 -9.87
CA SER A 105 -10.50 -3.45 -10.04
C SER A 105 -10.60 -3.94 -11.49
N ALA A 106 -11.21 -3.14 -12.37
CA ALA A 106 -11.33 -3.44 -13.80
C ALA A 106 -10.03 -3.25 -14.60
N TYR A 107 -8.98 -2.69 -13.98
CA TYR A 107 -7.70 -2.42 -14.64
C TYR A 107 -6.60 -3.35 -14.12
N PRO A 108 -5.65 -3.75 -14.97
CA PRO A 108 -4.44 -4.43 -14.51
C PRO A 108 -3.72 -3.59 -13.45
N LEU A 109 -3.09 -4.25 -12.46
CA LEU A 109 -2.43 -3.58 -11.34
C LEU A 109 -1.44 -2.49 -11.79
N ALA A 110 -0.67 -2.75 -12.84
CA ALA A 110 0.29 -1.78 -13.37
C ALA A 110 -0.39 -0.53 -13.94
N VAL A 111 -1.49 -0.71 -14.68
CA VAL A 111 -2.29 0.40 -15.20
C VAL A 111 -2.88 1.22 -14.06
N ALA A 112 -3.52 0.58 -13.07
CA ALA A 112 -4.08 1.27 -11.91
C ALA A 112 -3.00 2.02 -11.11
N SER A 113 -1.82 1.42 -10.93
CA SER A 113 -0.71 2.03 -10.20
C SER A 113 -0.15 3.26 -10.92
N TRP A 114 0.09 3.16 -12.22
CA TRP A 114 0.53 4.30 -13.01
C TRP A 114 -0.54 5.38 -13.11
N ALA A 115 -1.81 5.02 -13.16
CA ALA A 115 -2.89 6.01 -13.14
C ALA A 115 -2.90 6.82 -11.84
N VAL A 116 -2.63 6.18 -10.69
CA VAL A 116 -2.48 6.89 -9.42
C VAL A 116 -1.22 7.76 -9.42
N GLU A 117 -0.08 7.21 -9.84
CA GLU A 117 1.22 7.91 -9.90
C GLU A 117 1.15 9.17 -10.79
N LEU A 118 0.55 9.03 -11.97
CA LEU A 118 0.40 10.09 -12.97
C LEU A 118 -0.81 11.00 -12.70
N ASN A 119 -1.45 10.89 -11.53
CA ASN A 119 -2.56 11.76 -11.13
C ASN A 119 -3.75 11.73 -12.11
N CYS A 120 -4.04 10.55 -12.66
CA CYS A 120 -5.12 10.28 -13.60
C CYS A 120 -6.36 9.68 -12.92
N VAL A 121 -6.33 9.43 -11.60
CA VAL A 121 -7.51 9.01 -10.84
C VAL A 121 -8.25 10.24 -10.32
N ARG A 122 -9.57 10.25 -10.44
CA ARG A 122 -10.45 11.35 -10.00
C ARG A 122 -11.42 10.89 -8.94
N ARG A 123 -11.83 11.83 -8.07
CA ARG A 123 -12.91 11.66 -7.11
C ARG A 123 -14.25 11.91 -7.81
N HIS A 124 -15.23 11.06 -7.56
CA HIS A 124 -16.62 11.30 -7.94
C HIS A 124 -17.42 11.76 -6.71
N PRO A 125 -18.33 12.75 -6.84
CA PRO A 125 -18.71 13.46 -8.07
C PRO A 125 -17.87 14.70 -8.39
N SER A 126 -16.94 15.13 -7.53
CA SER A 126 -16.27 16.43 -7.68
C SER A 126 -15.37 16.57 -8.91
N GLY A 127 -14.88 15.46 -9.48
CA GLY A 127 -13.92 15.46 -10.59
C GLY A 127 -12.48 15.82 -10.16
N GLU A 128 -12.27 16.08 -8.88
CA GLU A 128 -10.96 16.46 -8.35
C GLU A 128 -9.93 15.35 -8.52
N THR A 129 -8.68 15.73 -8.79
CA THR A 129 -7.57 14.77 -8.84
C THR A 129 -7.37 14.09 -7.49
N PHE A 130 -7.40 12.77 -7.47
CA PHE A 130 -6.93 12.01 -6.32
C PHE A 130 -5.39 12.06 -6.27
N LYS A 131 -4.86 12.47 -5.13
CA LYS A 131 -3.42 12.45 -4.82
C LYS A 131 -3.11 11.25 -3.94
N TRP A 132 -2.09 10.48 -4.30
CA TRP A 132 -1.61 9.40 -3.45
C TRP A 132 -1.18 9.94 -2.08
N TYR A 133 -1.46 9.17 -1.03
CA TYR A 133 -1.12 9.54 0.35
C TYR A 133 -0.16 8.50 0.93
N LEU A 134 0.66 8.96 1.88
CA LEU A 134 1.57 8.11 2.66
C LEU A 134 1.01 8.01 4.07
N ASP A 135 0.88 6.79 4.58
CA ASP A 135 0.45 6.54 5.95
C ASP A 135 0.96 5.17 6.43
N TRP A 136 0.88 4.93 7.73
CA TRP A 136 1.43 3.75 8.38
C TRP A 136 0.56 2.52 8.14
N GLN A 137 1.17 1.51 7.53
CA GLN A 137 0.66 0.15 7.50
C GLN A 137 1.35 -0.70 8.57
N LEU A 138 0.57 -1.54 9.25
CA LEU A 138 1.01 -2.41 10.33
C LEU A 138 0.63 -3.86 10.03
N LEU A 139 1.60 -4.76 10.16
CA LEU A 139 1.39 -6.21 10.22
C LEU A 139 1.55 -6.63 11.69
N PRO A 140 0.46 -7.02 12.38
CA PRO A 140 0.55 -7.45 13.75
C PRO A 140 1.30 -8.79 13.83
N VAL A 141 2.23 -8.88 14.78
CA VAL A 141 2.98 -10.12 15.08
C VAL A 141 2.42 -10.81 16.34
N ARG A 142 1.84 -9.99 17.24
CA ARG A 142 1.18 -10.39 18.49
C ARG A 142 -0.34 -10.22 18.36
N THR A 143 -1.09 -11.18 18.88
CA THR A 143 -2.57 -11.25 18.76
C THR A 143 -3.30 -10.06 19.40
N GLU A 144 -2.70 -9.43 20.39
CA GLU A 144 -3.20 -8.27 21.11
C GLU A 144 -3.37 -7.05 20.20
N LEU A 145 -2.50 -6.91 19.18
CA LEU A 145 -2.63 -5.86 18.17
C LEU A 145 -3.61 -6.23 17.05
N GLU A 146 -3.89 -7.51 16.80
CA GLU A 146 -4.93 -7.92 15.86
C GLU A 146 -6.33 -7.50 16.33
N ALA A 147 -6.54 -7.46 17.65
CA ALA A 147 -7.79 -7.02 18.27
C ALA A 147 -8.17 -5.59 17.89
N HIS A 148 -7.19 -4.71 17.67
CA HIS A 148 -7.43 -3.32 17.23
C HIS A 148 -8.14 -3.27 15.88
N PHE A 149 -7.65 -3.99 14.87
CA PHE A 149 -8.26 -4.03 13.54
C PHE A 149 -9.58 -4.82 13.54
N SER A 150 -9.77 -5.67 14.55
CA SER A 150 -11.01 -6.38 14.80
C SER A 150 -12.02 -5.57 15.63
N ASN A 151 -11.71 -4.32 16.00
CA ASN A 151 -12.63 -3.44 16.71
C ASN A 151 -13.78 -3.00 15.78
N LYS A 152 -15.02 -2.98 16.32
CA LYS A 152 -16.21 -2.57 15.57
C LYS A 152 -16.11 -1.12 15.08
N GLY A 153 -15.57 -0.21 15.88
CA GLY A 153 -15.34 1.19 15.51
C GLY A 153 -14.41 1.33 14.31
N TYR A 154 -13.25 0.66 14.34
CA TYR A 154 -12.31 0.64 13.22
C TYR A 154 -13.00 0.13 11.94
N ARG A 155 -13.60 -1.07 11.98
CA ARG A 155 -14.24 -1.66 10.79
C ARG A 155 -15.40 -0.82 10.24
N SER A 156 -16.24 -0.26 11.12
CA SER A 156 -17.34 0.61 10.71
C SER A 156 -16.82 1.87 10.03
N GLU A 157 -15.73 2.45 10.53
CA GLU A 157 -15.12 3.64 9.93
C GLU A 157 -14.48 3.33 8.58
N VAL A 158 -13.76 2.20 8.46
CA VAL A 158 -13.24 1.72 7.18
C VAL A 158 -14.37 1.56 6.16
N ALA A 159 -15.45 0.87 6.53
CA ALA A 159 -16.59 0.64 5.65
C ALA A 159 -17.29 1.96 5.27
N ARG A 160 -17.49 2.87 6.23
CA ARG A 160 -18.07 4.19 5.99
C ARG A 160 -17.24 5.00 5.01
N VAL A 161 -15.92 5.05 5.20
CA VAL A 161 -15.01 5.78 4.32
C VAL A 161 -14.97 5.12 2.93
N GLU A 162 -14.93 3.80 2.87
CA GLU A 162 -14.96 3.06 1.60
C GLU A 162 -16.22 3.36 0.79
N GLN A 163 -17.39 3.36 1.43
CA GLN A 163 -18.68 3.63 0.79
C GLN A 163 -18.82 5.09 0.33
N ASN A 164 -18.31 6.03 1.13
CA ASN A 164 -18.39 7.46 0.86
C ASN A 164 -17.34 7.97 -0.15
N ASN A 165 -16.34 7.16 -0.49
CA ASN A 165 -15.37 7.51 -1.52
C ASN A 165 -15.69 6.75 -2.80
N ARG A 166 -15.73 7.48 -3.91
CA ARG A 166 -15.83 6.93 -5.26
C ARG A 166 -14.73 7.50 -6.13
N PHE A 167 -14.05 6.63 -6.85
CA PHE A 167 -12.98 6.98 -7.76
C PHE A 167 -13.25 6.49 -9.17
N PHE A 168 -12.66 7.15 -10.15
CA PHE A 168 -12.64 6.66 -11.52
C PHE A 168 -11.34 7.06 -12.23
N LEU A 169 -10.99 6.30 -13.25
CA LEU A 169 -9.87 6.61 -14.13
C LEU A 169 -10.31 7.66 -15.17
N ASP A 170 -9.64 8.81 -15.19
CA ASP A 170 -9.68 9.76 -16.30
C ASP A 170 -8.89 9.15 -17.47
N ARG A 171 -9.60 8.39 -18.31
CA ARG A 171 -9.00 7.59 -19.38
C ARG A 171 -8.29 8.45 -20.42
N GLU A 172 -8.90 9.57 -20.81
CA GLU A 172 -8.29 10.49 -21.77
C GLU A 172 -6.99 11.09 -21.23
N ARG A 173 -6.97 11.50 -19.95
CA ARG A 173 -5.73 11.96 -19.33
C ARG A 173 -4.71 10.85 -19.23
N PHE A 174 -5.11 9.65 -18.82
CA PHE A 174 -4.20 8.51 -18.72
C PHE A 174 -3.55 8.17 -20.05
N GLU A 175 -4.30 8.17 -21.15
CA GLU A 175 -3.77 7.93 -22.49
C GLU A 175 -2.72 8.97 -22.93
N ARG A 176 -2.89 10.24 -22.53
CA ARG A 176 -1.87 11.28 -22.76
C ARG A 176 -0.64 11.13 -21.85
N GLU A 177 -0.87 10.87 -20.57
CA GLU A 177 0.18 10.85 -19.55
C GLU A 177 0.99 9.55 -19.56
N ARG A 178 0.43 8.43 -20.00
CA ARG A 178 1.12 7.12 -20.03
C ARG A 178 2.35 7.11 -20.93
N LEU A 179 2.49 8.09 -21.83
CA LEU A 179 3.69 8.29 -22.64
C LEU A 179 4.93 8.64 -21.80
N LYS A 180 4.74 9.11 -20.56
CA LYS A 180 5.79 9.40 -19.59
C LYS A 180 6.27 8.15 -18.84
N ILE A 181 5.56 7.03 -18.96
CA ILE A 181 5.97 5.79 -18.30
C ILE A 181 7.29 5.35 -18.93
N PRO A 182 8.37 5.19 -18.15
CA PRO A 182 9.67 4.84 -18.70
C PRO A 182 9.60 3.55 -19.53
N LYS A 183 10.05 3.65 -20.78
CA LYS A 183 10.37 2.46 -21.57
C LYS A 183 11.78 2.06 -21.20
N LEU A 184 11.94 0.84 -20.67
CA LEU A 184 13.18 0.38 -20.03
C LEU A 184 14.38 0.20 -20.97
N GLU A 185 14.27 0.57 -22.25
CA GLU A 185 15.42 0.67 -23.17
C GLU A 185 16.42 1.78 -22.75
N GLU A 186 16.03 2.71 -21.87
CA GLU A 186 16.87 3.87 -21.48
C GLU A 186 17.60 3.74 -20.13
N VAL A 187 17.48 2.63 -19.41
CA VAL A 187 18.22 2.44 -18.14
C VAL A 187 19.57 1.78 -18.44
N VAL A 188 20.54 2.58 -18.89
CA VAL A 188 21.95 2.19 -18.91
C VAL A 188 22.43 2.03 -17.46
N ILE A 189 23.00 0.85 -17.16
CA ILE A 189 23.60 0.51 -15.85
C ILE A 189 24.89 1.30 -15.65
#